data_AF-A0A925ZWV1-F1
#
_entry.id   AF-A0A925ZWV1-F1
#
_cell.length_a   1.000
_cell.length_b   1.000
_cell.length_c   1.000
_cell.angle_alpha   90.00
_cell.angle_beta   90.00
_cell.angle_gamma   90.00
#
_symmetry.space_group_name_H-M   'P 1'
#
loop_
_entity.id
_entity.type
_entity.pdbx_description
1 polymer ?
#
loop_
_entity_poly.entity_id
_entity_poly.type
_entity_poly.pdbx_seq_one_letter_code
_entity_poly.pdbx_strand_id
1 'polypeptide(L)'
;MALLTQNSRLFYFDWLRVLAFSLLVPYHAGLLFVDWGFHIQNPVLTEDFKPPMLFVNQWRLPLLFFVSGVGTCFALRRRPARAYLRDRLRRLGIPLVAGILLVIPPQVYIERISHGVAYASYLGFYPHFFEAG
;
A
#
# COMPACT_ATOMS: atom_id res chain seq x y z
N MET A 1 36.13 20.89 -18.26
CA MET A 1 34.71 21.08 -17.92
C MET A 1 33.85 20.05 -18.65
N ALA A 2 33.97 18.78 -18.25
CA ALA A 2 33.36 17.63 -18.94
C ALA A 2 33.03 16.51 -17.94
N LEU A 3 32.12 16.76 -16.98
CA LEU A 3 31.79 15.79 -15.92
C LEU A 3 30.29 15.65 -15.65
N LEU A 4 29.42 15.79 -16.66
CA LEU A 4 27.97 15.54 -16.49
C LEU A 4 27.39 14.61 -17.56
N THR A 5 28.12 13.54 -17.90
CA THR A 5 27.62 12.47 -18.78
C THR A 5 27.72 11.11 -18.10
N GLN A 6 27.25 11.01 -16.86
CA GLN A 6 26.95 9.70 -16.29
C GLN A 6 25.45 9.59 -16.05
N ASN A 7 24.86 8.63 -16.76
CA ASN A 7 23.46 8.26 -16.68
C ASN A 7 23.22 7.46 -15.38
N SER A 8 23.58 8.05 -14.24
CA SER A 8 23.71 7.37 -12.97
C SER A 8 22.38 7.28 -12.25
N ARG A 9 21.99 6.06 -11.92
CA ARG A 9 20.84 5.78 -11.08
C ARG A 9 21.08 6.42 -9.70
N LEU A 10 20.10 7.18 -9.23
CA LEU A 10 20.17 7.89 -7.95
C LEU A 10 19.78 6.94 -6.81
N PHE A 11 20.76 6.16 -6.33
CA PHE A 11 20.54 5.09 -5.35
C PHE A 11 19.89 5.55 -4.05
N TYR A 12 20.11 6.81 -3.63
CA TYR A 12 19.50 7.35 -2.42
C TYR A 12 17.97 7.43 -2.51
N PHE A 13 17.40 7.74 -3.68
CA PHE A 13 15.95 7.72 -3.88
C PHE A 13 15.37 6.30 -3.91
N ASP A 14 16.16 5.30 -4.31
CA ASP A 14 15.77 3.91 -4.20
C ASP A 14 15.70 3.49 -2.73
N TRP A 15 16.74 3.79 -1.95
CA TRP A 15 16.79 3.49 -0.51
C TRP A 15 15.72 4.21 0.30
N LEU A 16 15.41 5.46 -0.03
CA LEU A 16 14.34 6.22 0.65
C LEU A 16 12.98 5.54 0.50
N ARG A 17 12.70 4.97 -0.68
CA ARG A 17 11.49 4.17 -0.90
C ARG A 17 11.54 2.86 -0.15
N VAL A 18 12.65 2.14 -0.21
CA VAL A 18 12.81 0.88 0.53
C VAL A 18 12.55 1.10 2.01
N LEU A 19 13.16 2.12 2.62
CA LEU A 19 12.93 2.47 4.02
C LEU A 19 11.46 2.80 4.29
N ALA A 20 10.84 3.66 3.47
CA ALA A 20 9.44 4.04 3.63
C ALA A 20 8.46 2.86 3.49
N PHE A 21 8.75 1.88 2.63
CA PHE A 21 7.97 0.64 2.53
C PHE A 21 8.28 -0.34 3.66
N SER A 22 9.53 -0.44 4.10
CA SER A 22 9.92 -1.32 5.23
C SER A 22 9.25 -0.88 6.52
N LEU A 23 9.15 0.44 6.78
CA LEU A 23 8.42 0.97 7.95
C LEU A 23 6.93 0.61 7.94
N LEU A 24 6.35 0.29 6.78
CA LEU A 24 4.96 -0.07 6.66
C LEU A 24 4.63 -1.43 7.31
N VAL A 25 5.60 -2.34 7.35
CA VAL A 25 5.43 -3.68 7.93
C VAL A 25 5.17 -3.61 9.44
N PRO A 26 6.05 -3.02 10.28
CA PRO A 26 5.78 -2.87 11.70
C PRO A 26 4.59 -1.94 11.98
N TYR A 27 4.32 -0.96 11.10
CA TYR A 27 3.14 -0.11 11.22
C TYR A 27 1.84 -0.92 11.17
N HIS A 28 1.69 -1.83 10.20
CA HIS A 28 0.50 -2.68 10.12
C HIS A 28 0.45 -3.72 11.24
N ALA A 29 1.60 -4.24 11.70
CA ALA A 29 1.64 -5.11 12.87
C ALA A 29 1.14 -4.39 14.14
N GLY A 30 1.44 -3.09 14.28
CA GLY A 30 0.98 -2.25 15.38
C GLY A 30 -0.54 -2.00 15.38
N LEU A 31 -1.19 -2.00 14.21
CA LEU A 31 -2.66 -1.77 14.11
C LEU A 31 -3.48 -2.80 14.88
N LEU A 32 -2.93 -3.99 15.14
CA LEU A 32 -3.57 -5.02 15.96
C LEU A 32 -3.79 -4.57 17.42
N PHE A 33 -2.98 -3.64 17.93
CA PHE A 33 -2.98 -3.22 19.34
C PHE A 33 -3.61 -1.85 19.59
N VAL A 34 -4.15 -1.21 18.54
CA VAL A 34 -4.72 0.15 18.58
C VAL A 34 -6.22 0.10 18.29
N ASP A 35 -6.97 1.01 18.90
CA ASP A 35 -8.44 1.11 18.87
C ASP A 35 -9.04 1.71 17.57
N TRP A 36 -8.30 1.76 16.45
CA TRP A 36 -8.75 2.40 15.20
C TRP A 36 -9.67 1.54 14.31
N GLY A 37 -10.32 0.51 14.87
CA GLY A 37 -11.25 -0.36 14.13
C GLY A 37 -10.58 -1.16 13.00
N PHE A 38 -9.41 -1.75 13.26
CA PHE A 38 -8.75 -2.62 12.28
C PHE A 38 -9.46 -3.99 12.18
N HIS A 39 -9.35 -4.66 11.02
CA HIS A 39 -10.08 -5.89 10.69
C HIS A 39 -10.07 -6.97 11.78
N ILE A 40 -8.94 -7.10 12.49
CA ILE A 40 -8.79 -7.98 13.65
C ILE A 40 -7.97 -7.20 14.68
N GLN A 41 -8.41 -7.19 15.94
CA GLN A 41 -7.75 -6.50 17.04
C GLN A 41 -7.47 -7.47 18.19
N ASN A 42 -6.39 -7.21 18.92
CA ASN A 42 -6.08 -7.90 20.17
C ASN A 42 -7.09 -7.48 21.26
N PRO A 43 -7.55 -8.39 22.14
CA PRO A 43 -8.43 -8.02 23.25
C PRO A 43 -7.80 -7.01 24.22
N VAL A 44 -6.46 -6.94 24.28
CA VAL A 44 -5.72 -5.95 25.08
C VAL A 44 -5.17 -4.88 24.15
N LEU A 45 -5.69 -3.67 24.27
CA LEU A 45 -5.26 -2.50 23.49
C LEU A 45 -4.31 -1.64 24.32
N THR A 46 -3.33 -1.01 23.67
CA THR A 46 -2.33 -0.16 24.34
C THR A 46 -2.18 1.17 23.62
N GLU A 47 -2.33 2.27 24.36
CA GLU A 47 -2.17 3.65 23.85
C GLU A 47 -0.73 3.94 23.38
N ASP A 48 0.27 3.27 23.94
CA ASP A 48 1.70 3.51 23.68
C ASP A 48 2.12 3.29 22.22
N PHE A 49 1.36 2.49 21.46
CA PHE A 49 1.61 2.29 20.04
C PHE A 49 1.10 3.46 19.17
N LYS A 50 0.16 4.27 19.65
CA LYS A 50 -0.44 5.37 18.86
C LYS A 50 0.58 6.44 18.48
N PRO A 51 1.41 7.01 19.40
CA PRO A 51 2.34 8.07 19.06
C PRO A 51 3.36 7.72 17.95
N PRO A 52 4.09 6.59 18.00
CA PRO A 52 5.04 6.24 16.93
C PRO A 52 4.31 5.96 15.61
N MET A 53 3.10 5.40 15.65
CA MET A 53 2.31 5.15 14.45
C MET A 53 1.84 6.46 13.80
N LEU A 54 1.28 7.40 14.55
CA LEU A 54 0.88 8.70 14.04
C LEU A 54 2.06 9.46 13.42
N PHE A 55 3.22 9.41 14.07
CA PHE A 55 4.43 10.01 13.53
C PHE A 55 4.80 9.43 12.15
N VAL A 56 4.83 8.09 12.01
CA VAL A 56 5.13 7.44 10.73
C VAL A 56 4.09 7.76 9.66
N ASN A 57 2.81 7.86 10.02
CA ASN A 57 1.74 8.17 9.07
C ASN A 57 1.93 9.55 8.40
N GLN A 58 2.35 10.56 9.19
CA GLN A 58 2.40 11.95 8.77
C GLN A 58 3.32 12.24 7.56
N TRP A 59 4.51 11.62 7.52
CA TRP A 59 5.53 11.96 6.52
C TRP A 59 5.74 10.89 5.45
N ARG A 60 5.41 9.62 5.74
CA ARG A 60 5.70 8.49 4.86
C ARG A 60 5.03 8.60 3.49
N LEU A 61 3.74 8.95 3.45
CA LEU A 61 3.00 9.11 2.19
C LEU A 61 3.51 10.30 1.37
N PRO A 62 3.64 11.52 1.94
CA PRO A 62 4.26 12.66 1.24
C PRO A 62 5.65 12.33 0.66
N LEU A 63 6.47 11.61 1.40
CA LEU A 63 7.79 11.17 0.94
C LEU A 63 7.71 10.27 -0.30
N LEU A 64 6.83 9.28 -0.29
CA LEU A 64 6.63 8.39 -1.44
C LEU A 64 6.12 9.14 -2.67
N PHE A 65 5.21 10.11 -2.49
CA PHE A 65 4.74 10.98 -3.56
C PHE A 65 5.87 11.85 -4.13
N PHE A 66 6.69 12.44 -3.26
CA PHE A 66 7.86 13.21 -3.68
C PHE A 66 8.83 12.39 -4.53
N VAL A 67 9.25 11.21 -4.04
CA VAL A 67 10.18 10.34 -4.79
C VAL A 67 9.56 9.87 -6.12
N SER A 68 8.27 9.53 -6.12
CA SER A 68 7.55 9.17 -7.36
C SER A 68 7.48 10.35 -8.35
N GLY A 69 7.31 11.57 -7.86
CA GLY A 69 7.30 12.79 -8.66
C GLY A 69 8.65 13.06 -9.32
N VAL A 70 9.74 13.01 -8.55
CA VAL A 70 11.11 13.14 -9.06
C VAL A 70 11.40 12.09 -10.15
N GLY A 71 11.06 10.82 -9.88
CA GLY A 71 11.22 9.75 -10.86
C GLY A 71 10.40 9.95 -12.14
N THR A 72 9.19 10.50 -12.02
CA THR A 72 8.32 10.81 -13.16
C THR A 72 8.88 11.94 -14.01
N CYS A 73 9.41 13.01 -13.40
CA CYS A 73 10.07 14.11 -14.11
C CYS A 73 11.23 13.61 -14.98
N PHE A 74 12.11 12.77 -14.41
CA PHE A 74 13.22 12.17 -15.17
C PHE A 74 12.74 11.22 -16.27
N ALA A 75 11.67 10.44 -16.03
CA ALA A 75 11.14 9.51 -17.01
C ALA A 75 10.50 10.22 -18.22
N LEU A 76 9.72 11.27 -17.98
CA LEU A 76 9.06 12.05 -19.04
C LEU A 76 10.05 12.86 -19.89
N ARG A 77 11.22 13.20 -19.36
CA ARG A 77 12.31 13.81 -20.16
C ARG A 77 12.89 12.86 -21.21
N ARG A 78 12.71 11.54 -21.06
CA ARG A 78 13.35 10.52 -21.91
C ARG A 78 12.37 9.72 -22.77
N ARG A 79 11.06 9.80 -22.50
CA ARG A 79 10.02 9.00 -23.16
C ARG A 79 8.74 9.81 -23.35
N PRO A 80 7.98 9.55 -24.42
CA PRO A 80 6.68 10.20 -24.61
C PRO A 80 5.71 9.81 -23.48
N ALA A 81 4.94 10.79 -23.00
CA ALA A 81 4.04 10.64 -21.85
C ALA A 81 3.07 9.47 -21.99
N ARG A 82 2.54 9.23 -23.20
CA ARG A 82 1.62 8.13 -23.48
C ARG A 82 2.25 6.75 -23.25
N ALA A 83 3.50 6.57 -23.67
CA ALA A 83 4.22 5.31 -23.46
C ALA A 83 4.50 5.09 -21.97
N TYR A 84 4.92 6.13 -21.26
CA TYR A 84 5.13 6.09 -19.81
C TYR A 84 3.84 5.71 -19.05
N LEU A 85 2.72 6.36 -19.36
CA LEU A 85 1.44 6.10 -18.70
C LEU A 85 0.95 4.67 -18.96
N ARG A 86 1.03 4.17 -20.19
CA ARG A 86 0.65 2.80 -20.54
C ARG A 86 1.46 1.78 -19.74
N ASP A 87 2.77 1.98 -19.63
CA ASP A 87 3.65 1.07 -18.90
C ASP A 87 3.32 1.08 -17.40
N ARG A 88 3.02 2.25 -16.83
CA ARG A 88 2.57 2.38 -15.43
C ARG A 88 1.22 1.70 -15.20
N LEU A 89 0.23 1.93 -16.06
CA LEU A 89 -1.10 1.35 -15.93
C LEU A 89 -1.06 -0.17 -16.01
N ARG A 90 -0.21 -0.75 -16.88
CA ARG A 90 -0.03 -2.21 -16.90
C ARG A 90 0.62 -2.73 -15.63
N ARG A 91 1.65 -2.06 -15.13
CA ARG A 91 2.40 -2.48 -13.93
C ARG A 91 1.64 -2.27 -12.62
N LEU A 92 0.74 -1.29 -12.55
CA LEU A 92 -0.03 -0.96 -11.34
C LEU A 92 -1.47 -1.45 -11.42
N GLY A 93 -2.12 -1.29 -12.56
CA GLY A 93 -3.53 -1.65 -12.76
C GLY A 93 -3.77 -3.15 -12.74
N ILE A 94 -2.90 -3.95 -13.38
CA ILE A 94 -3.07 -5.42 -13.36
C ILE A 94 -2.95 -5.96 -11.93
N PRO A 95 -1.90 -5.63 -11.15
CA PRO A 95 -1.83 -6.05 -9.76
C PRO A 95 -2.94 -5.48 -8.88
N LEU A 96 -3.41 -4.26 -9.15
CA LEU A 96 -4.53 -3.66 -8.39
C LEU A 96 -5.80 -4.46 -8.58
N VAL A 97 -6.19 -4.76 -9.83
CA VAL A 97 -7.40 -5.55 -10.10
C VAL A 97 -7.25 -6.96 -9.52
N ALA A 98 -6.10 -7.60 -9.69
CA ALA A 98 -5.83 -8.90 -9.06
C ALA A 98 -5.95 -8.84 -7.53
N GLY A 99 -5.42 -7.79 -6.90
CA GLY A 99 -5.56 -7.57 -5.46
C GLY A 99 -7.01 -7.41 -5.02
N ILE A 100 -7.79 -6.60 -5.73
CA ILE A 100 -9.22 -6.40 -5.45
C ILE A 100 -10.02 -7.70 -5.55
N LEU A 101 -9.71 -8.55 -6.53
CA LEU A 101 -10.48 -9.77 -6.78
C LEU A 101 -10.02 -10.98 -5.96
N LEU A 102 -8.74 -11.04 -5.60
CA LEU A 102 -8.12 -12.22 -4.99
C LEU A 102 -7.68 -12.01 -3.54
N VAL A 103 -7.25 -10.79 -3.18
CA VAL A 103 -6.66 -10.52 -1.85
C VAL A 103 -7.70 -9.92 -0.90
N ILE A 104 -8.48 -8.94 -1.37
CA ILE A 104 -9.49 -8.26 -0.52
C ILE A 104 -10.63 -9.21 -0.09
N PRO A 105 -11.22 -10.06 -0.96
CA PRO A 105 -12.39 -10.84 -0.57
C PRO A 105 -12.09 -11.87 0.52
N PRO A 106 -10.97 -12.63 0.51
CA PRO A 106 -10.59 -13.47 1.64
C PRO A 106 -10.40 -12.68 2.95
N GLN A 107 -9.82 -11.48 2.89
CA GLN A 107 -9.64 -10.64 4.07
C GLN A 107 -10.97 -10.24 4.70
N VAL A 108 -11.92 -9.75 3.89
CA VAL A 108 -13.27 -9.37 4.35
C VAL A 108 -14.06 -10.58 4.82
N TYR A 109 -13.91 -11.74 4.17
CA TYR A 109 -14.55 -12.98 4.59
C TYR A 109 -14.15 -13.36 6.02
N ILE A 110 -12.85 -13.34 6.32
CA ILE A 110 -12.31 -13.67 7.65
C ILE A 110 -12.79 -12.66 8.69
N GLU A 111 -12.74 -11.37 8.37
CA GLU A 111 -13.26 -10.30 9.22
C GLU A 111 -14.74 -10.53 9.57
N ARG A 112 -15.61 -10.72 8.57
CA ARG A 112 -17.05 -10.90 8.81
C ARG A 112 -17.37 -12.16 9.63
N ILE A 113 -16.64 -13.25 9.44
CA ILE A 113 -16.79 -14.45 10.28
C ILE A 113 -16.34 -14.18 11.71
N SER A 114 -15.24 -13.43 11.90
CA SER A 114 -14.79 -13.05 13.24
C SER A 114 -15.80 -12.16 13.99
N HIS A 115 -16.63 -11.41 13.25
CA HIS A 115 -17.76 -10.64 13.78
C HIS A 115 -19.07 -11.45 13.92
N GLY A 116 -19.04 -12.76 13.69
CA GLY A 116 -20.19 -13.66 13.92
C GLY A 116 -21.13 -13.83 12.72
N VAL A 117 -20.78 -13.33 11.53
CA VAL A 117 -21.56 -13.57 10.30
C VAL A 117 -21.26 -14.97 9.78
N ALA A 118 -22.26 -15.84 9.77
CA ALA A 118 -22.14 -17.19 9.24
C ALA A 118 -22.46 -17.22 7.73
N TYR A 119 -21.55 -17.78 6.94
CA TYR A 119 -21.75 -18.07 5.52
C TYR A 119 -21.73 -19.58 5.29
N ALA A 120 -22.47 -20.08 4.30
CA ALA A 120 -22.45 -21.50 3.94
C ALA A 120 -21.07 -21.96 3.41
N SER A 121 -20.36 -21.09 2.68
CA SER A 121 -18.98 -21.30 2.22
C SER A 121 -18.40 -19.98 1.70
N TYR A 122 -17.08 -19.93 1.46
CA TYR A 122 -16.44 -18.79 0.79
C TYR A 122 -17.06 -18.46 -0.58
N LEU A 123 -17.43 -19.47 -1.36
CA LEU A 123 -18.09 -19.29 -2.65
C LEU A 123 -19.50 -18.71 -2.51
N GLY A 124 -20.19 -18.99 -1.40
CA GLY A 124 -21.47 -18.37 -1.06
C GLY A 124 -21.32 -16.90 -0.65
N PHE A 125 -20.19 -16.53 -0.05
CA PHE A 125 -19.87 -15.14 0.31
C PHE A 125 -19.44 -14.29 -0.89
N TYR A 126 -18.69 -14.86 -1.83
CA TYR A 126 -18.04 -14.10 -2.90
C TYR A 126 -18.97 -13.18 -3.72
N PRO A 127 -20.21 -13.58 -4.09
CA PRO A 127 -21.14 -12.67 -4.77
C PRO A 127 -21.52 -11.47 -3.91
N HIS A 128 -21.70 -11.66 -2.60
CA HIS A 128 -22.08 -10.63 -1.63
C HIS A 128 -20.95 -9.63 -1.33
N PHE A 129 -19.72 -9.92 -1.78
CA PHE A 129 -18.62 -8.98 -1.69
C PHE A 129 -18.82 -7.74 -2.59
N PHE A 130 -19.51 -7.90 -3.73
CA PHE A 130 -19.76 -6.81 -4.68
C PHE A 130 -21.10 -6.10 -4.46
N GLU A 131 -21.98 -6.71 -3.68
CA GLU A 131 -23.19 -6.08 -3.21
C GLU A 131 -22.77 -5.05 -2.16
N ALA A 132 -22.95 -3.76 -2.47
CA ALA A 132 -22.67 -2.69 -1.53
C ALA A 132 -23.47 -2.92 -0.25
N GLY A 133 -22.76 -3.13 0.86
CA GLY A 133 -23.32 -3.12 2.22
C GLY A 133 -23.43 -1.69 2.72
#